data_AF-A0AAD6I995-F1
#
_entry.id   AF-A0AAD6I995-F1
#
_cell.length_a   1.000
_cell.length_b   1.000
_cell.length_c   1.000
_cell.angle_alpha   90.00
_cell.angle_beta   90.00
_cell.angle_gamma   90.00
#
_symmetry.space_group_name_H-M   'P 1'
#
loop_
_entity.id
_entity.type
_entity.pdbx_description
1 polymer ?
#
loop_
_entity_poly.entity_id
_entity_poly.type
_entity_poly.pdbx_seq_one_letter_code
_entity_poly.pdbx_strand_id
1 'polypeptide(L)'
;MDGLPNEHEAKVEQDQGRGSVPPGYINGLPEYPAMQDLGQQPLPQLHLPPDEAHALAAEPFQPLVEELKRLNQDDPQLAHQAAQIVRLYRRLYESYVARKSESQRLEKANGELRTANLQLCQESELLKVRYAEQEEELAYFGQAFDKLSSGIGSLLVDSEGCSSEPMYEAASRVNEGGP
;
A
#
# COMPACT_ATOMS: atom_id res chain seq x y z
N MET A 1 -1.03 -50.70 -31.73
CA MET A 1 -1.03 -49.21 -31.70
C MET A 1 -1.69 -48.84 -30.39
N ASP A 2 -0.93 -48.94 -29.31
CA ASP A 2 -1.38 -48.67 -27.96
C ASP A 2 -0.84 -47.30 -27.55
N GLY A 3 -1.74 -46.32 -27.48
CA GLY A 3 -1.46 -44.96 -27.04
C GLY A 3 -2.30 -44.64 -25.82
N LEU A 4 -1.65 -44.34 -24.72
CA LEU A 4 -2.12 -43.51 -23.61
C LEU A 4 -1.18 -42.29 -23.54
N PRO A 5 -1.45 -41.22 -22.79
CA PRO A 5 -2.71 -40.65 -22.26
C PRO A 5 -2.81 -39.13 -22.57
N ASN A 6 -3.87 -38.41 -22.16
CA ASN A 6 -3.74 -37.21 -21.31
C ASN A 6 -5.12 -36.61 -20.95
N GLU A 7 -5.40 -36.52 -19.65
CA GLU A 7 -6.49 -35.74 -19.08
C GLU A 7 -5.94 -34.39 -18.62
N HIS A 8 -6.46 -33.29 -19.19
CA HIS A 8 -6.49 -31.99 -18.54
C HIS A 8 -7.71 -31.23 -19.07
N GLU A 9 -8.87 -31.49 -18.45
CA GLU A 9 -10.04 -30.62 -18.58
C GLU A 9 -9.82 -29.36 -17.75
N ALA A 10 -9.92 -28.22 -18.44
CA ALA A 10 -9.98 -26.89 -17.86
C ALA A 10 -11.33 -26.67 -17.18
N LYS A 11 -11.31 -26.34 -15.89
CA LYS A 11 -12.45 -25.69 -15.21
C LYS A 11 -12.11 -24.23 -14.97
N VAL A 12 -12.74 -23.39 -15.79
CA VAL A 12 -12.86 -21.94 -15.59
C VAL A 12 -13.90 -21.72 -14.49
N GLU A 13 -13.47 -21.21 -13.34
CA GLU A 13 -14.37 -20.74 -12.29
C GLU A 13 -14.55 -19.23 -12.44
N GLN A 14 -15.74 -18.84 -12.90
CA GLN A 14 -16.25 -17.48 -12.83
C GLN A 14 -16.75 -17.24 -11.40
N ASP A 15 -16.13 -16.33 -10.65
CA ASP A 15 -16.74 -15.77 -9.44
C ASP A 15 -17.16 -14.32 -9.67
N GLN A 16 -18.45 -14.10 -9.45
CA GLN A 16 -19.15 -12.84 -9.67
C GLN A 16 -18.97 -11.94 -8.45
N GLY A 17 -18.54 -10.71 -8.69
CA GLY A 17 -18.49 -9.67 -7.69
C GLY A 17 -19.81 -9.51 -6.93
N ARG A 18 -19.71 -9.49 -5.60
CA ARG A 18 -20.71 -8.88 -4.72
C ARG A 18 -19.97 -8.07 -3.66
N GLY A 19 -19.90 -6.77 -3.89
CA GLY A 19 -19.42 -5.80 -2.92
C GLY A 19 -20.38 -5.68 -1.74
N SER A 20 -19.82 -5.68 -0.54
CA SER A 20 -20.49 -5.24 0.68
C SER A 20 -19.80 -3.96 1.15
N VAL A 21 -20.52 -2.85 1.09
CA VAL A 21 -20.14 -1.54 1.63
C VAL A 21 -20.63 -1.44 3.09
N PRO A 22 -19.85 -0.84 4.01
CA PRO A 22 -20.44 -0.16 5.16
C PRO A 22 -20.13 1.35 5.19
N PRO A 23 -20.90 2.15 5.95
CA PRO A 23 -21.31 3.50 5.56
C PRO A 23 -20.51 4.59 6.26
N GLY A 24 -20.40 5.76 5.61
CA GLY A 24 -19.90 6.97 6.24
C GLY A 24 -19.37 8.04 5.29
N TYR A 25 -20.17 8.47 4.31
CA TYR A 25 -19.95 9.76 3.65
C TYR A 25 -20.37 10.86 4.62
N ILE A 26 -19.50 11.80 4.99
CA ILE A 26 -19.80 13.24 4.89
C ILE A 26 -18.50 14.05 4.76
N ASN A 27 -18.42 14.82 3.67
CA ASN A 27 -17.61 16.03 3.39
C ASN A 27 -16.38 15.90 2.48
N GLY A 28 -16.57 16.40 1.26
CA GLY A 28 -15.51 16.83 0.33
C GLY A 28 -15.51 16.10 -1.01
N LEU A 29 -16.36 16.52 -1.95
CA LEU A 29 -16.11 16.27 -3.37
C LEU A 29 -14.76 16.93 -3.73
N PRO A 30 -13.79 16.22 -4.33
CA PRO A 30 -12.72 16.91 -5.03
C PRO A 30 -13.37 17.60 -6.22
N GLU A 31 -13.46 18.94 -6.19
CA GLU A 31 -13.65 19.72 -7.40
C GLU A 31 -12.48 19.40 -8.33
N TYR A 32 -12.74 18.58 -9.35
CA TYR A 32 -11.81 18.43 -10.45
C TYR A 32 -11.85 19.76 -11.24
N PRO A 33 -10.71 20.47 -11.39
CA PRO A 33 -10.68 21.62 -12.26
C PRO A 33 -11.08 21.17 -13.67
N ALA A 34 -11.94 21.95 -14.32
CA ALA A 34 -12.39 21.70 -15.68
C ALA A 34 -11.18 21.37 -16.58
N MET A 35 -11.28 20.28 -17.33
CA MET A 35 -10.31 19.86 -18.34
C MET A 35 -10.07 21.01 -19.31
N GLN A 36 -9.01 21.78 -19.08
CA GLN A 36 -8.56 22.81 -20.00
C GLN A 36 -7.99 22.13 -21.22
N ASP A 37 -8.44 22.57 -22.39
CA ASP A 37 -8.00 22.15 -23.71
C ASP A 37 -6.46 22.12 -23.79
N LEU A 38 -5.89 20.91 -23.76
CA LEU A 38 -4.46 20.63 -23.75
C LEU A 38 -3.80 20.80 -25.14
N GLY A 39 -4.42 21.54 -26.05
CA GLY A 39 -3.93 21.77 -27.41
C GLY A 39 -2.72 22.72 -27.53
N GLN A 40 -2.23 23.33 -26.44
CA GLN A 40 -1.19 24.38 -26.52
C GLN A 40 -0.07 24.27 -25.46
N GLN A 41 0.10 23.14 -24.77
CA GLN A 41 1.21 23.04 -23.82
C GLN A 41 2.55 22.82 -24.57
N PRO A 42 3.57 23.68 -24.37
CA PRO A 42 4.92 23.39 -24.86
C PRO A 42 5.41 22.09 -24.20
N LEU A 43 5.95 21.17 -25.00
CA LEU A 43 6.50 19.88 -24.55
C LEU A 43 7.32 20.05 -23.26
N PRO A 44 7.18 19.14 -22.27
CA PRO A 44 7.99 19.16 -21.06
C PRO A 44 9.47 19.19 -21.45
N GLN A 45 10.17 20.24 -21.00
CA GLN A 45 11.61 20.35 -21.22
C GLN A 45 12.29 19.19 -20.50
N LEU A 46 12.72 18.22 -21.30
CA LEU A 46 13.33 16.98 -20.86
C LEU A 46 14.76 17.32 -20.39
N HIS A 47 14.90 17.71 -19.12
CA HIS A 47 16.19 17.91 -18.49
C HIS A 47 16.86 16.55 -18.30
N LEU A 48 17.57 16.10 -19.33
CA LEU A 48 18.69 15.18 -19.16
C LEU A 48 19.95 16.00 -18.87
N PRO A 49 20.91 15.49 -18.08
CA PRO A 49 22.26 16.05 -18.06
C PRO A 49 22.76 16.19 -19.51
N PRO A 50 23.15 17.40 -19.95
CA PRO A 50 23.42 17.67 -21.36
C PRO A 50 24.52 16.78 -21.96
N ASP A 51 25.47 16.32 -21.15
CA ASP A 51 26.72 15.75 -21.66
C ASP A 51 26.60 14.29 -22.14
N GLU A 52 25.84 13.44 -21.45
CA GLU A 52 25.77 12.00 -21.78
C GLU A 52 24.75 11.69 -22.89
N ALA A 53 23.62 12.41 -22.93
CA ALA A 53 22.62 12.22 -23.98
C ALA A 53 23.08 12.73 -25.34
N HIS A 54 23.80 13.85 -25.37
CA HIS A 54 24.23 14.45 -26.63
C HIS A 54 25.38 13.67 -27.29
N ALA A 55 26.25 13.06 -26.49
CA ALA A 55 27.30 12.17 -26.99
C ALA A 55 26.72 10.88 -27.60
N LEU A 56 25.81 10.18 -26.88
CA LEU A 56 25.16 8.97 -27.36
C LEU A 56 24.22 9.21 -28.57
N ALA A 57 23.63 10.41 -28.67
CA ALA A 57 22.73 10.75 -29.77
C ALA A 57 23.44 11.21 -31.05
N ALA A 58 24.71 11.61 -30.98
CA ALA A 58 25.48 12.05 -32.16
C ALA A 58 26.11 10.88 -32.94
N GLU A 59 26.38 9.75 -32.28
CA GLU A 59 27.00 8.56 -32.86
C GLU A 59 26.23 7.95 -34.04
N PRO A 60 24.88 7.75 -33.98
CA PRO A 60 24.14 7.08 -35.05
C PRO A 60 24.08 7.88 -36.36
N PHE A 61 24.32 9.20 -36.29
CA PHE A 61 24.20 10.09 -37.43
C PHE A 61 25.51 10.37 -38.14
N GLN A 62 26.66 9.97 -37.59
CA GLN A 62 27.95 10.23 -38.22
C GLN A 62 28.04 9.73 -39.68
N PRO A 63 27.58 8.51 -40.02
CA PRO A 63 27.61 8.06 -41.41
C PRO A 63 26.78 8.95 -42.35
N LEU A 64 25.61 9.41 -41.89
CA LEU A 64 24.78 10.34 -42.66
C LEU A 64 25.43 11.71 -42.82
N VAL A 65 26.14 12.20 -41.80
CA VAL A 65 26.88 13.47 -41.90
C VAL A 65 27.97 13.37 -42.97
N GLU A 66 28.64 12.22 -43.11
CA GLU A 66 29.71 12.07 -44.11
C GLU A 66 29.18 11.83 -45.53
N GLU A 67 27.99 11.22 -45.67
CA GLU A 67 27.26 11.22 -46.94
C GLU A 67 26.80 12.62 -47.33
N LEU A 68 26.29 13.43 -46.39
CA LEU A 68 25.89 14.81 -46.65
C LEU A 68 27.08 15.67 -47.10
N LYS A 69 28.28 15.46 -46.53
CA LYS A 69 29.50 16.14 -46.97
C LYS A 69 29.88 15.79 -48.41
N ARG A 70 29.77 14.52 -48.80
CA ARG A 70 30.01 14.07 -50.18
C ARG A 70 28.98 14.64 -51.13
N LEU A 71 27.70 14.52 -50.79
CA LEU A 71 26.61 15.07 -51.58
C LEU A 71 26.72 16.59 -51.76
N ASN A 72 27.22 17.32 -50.76
CA ASN A 72 27.43 18.77 -50.87
C ASN A 72 28.53 19.15 -51.88
N GLN A 73 29.43 18.23 -52.22
CA GLN A 73 30.43 18.44 -53.28
C GLN A 73 29.80 18.29 -54.67
N ASP A 74 28.85 17.35 -54.81
CA ASP A 74 28.19 17.03 -56.09
C ASP A 74 26.98 17.92 -56.38
N ASP A 75 26.10 18.12 -55.39
CA ASP A 75 24.89 18.94 -55.45
C ASP A 75 24.61 19.62 -54.09
N PRO A 76 25.07 20.88 -53.91
CA PRO A 76 24.87 21.64 -52.68
C PRO A 76 23.39 21.87 -52.33
N GLN A 77 22.51 21.98 -53.34
CA GLN A 77 21.11 22.31 -53.11
C GLN A 77 20.37 21.08 -52.56
N LEU A 78 20.64 19.91 -53.14
CA LEU A 78 20.12 18.63 -52.65
C LEU A 78 20.71 18.28 -51.27
N ALA A 79 22.00 18.53 -51.06
CA ALA A 79 22.64 18.34 -49.76
C ALA A 79 21.99 19.19 -48.66
N HIS A 80 21.63 20.43 -48.97
CA HIS A 80 20.92 21.30 -48.03
C HIS A 80 19.55 20.74 -47.63
N GLN A 81 18.76 20.26 -48.60
CA GLN A 81 17.46 19.65 -48.33
C GLN A 81 17.61 18.37 -47.50
N ALA A 82 18.57 17.51 -47.86
CA ALA A 82 18.87 16.30 -47.12
C ALA A 82 19.32 16.62 -45.68
N ALA A 83 20.16 17.63 -45.48
CA ALA A 83 20.61 18.06 -44.16
C ALA A 83 19.45 18.54 -43.27
N GLN A 84 18.44 19.20 -43.83
CA GLN A 84 17.24 19.60 -43.07
C GLN A 84 16.48 18.37 -42.56
N ILE A 85 16.33 17.33 -43.38
CA ILE A 85 15.67 16.07 -43.00
C ILE A 85 16.47 15.38 -41.90
N VAL A 86 17.79 15.24 -42.07
CA VAL A 86 18.67 14.63 -41.06
C VAL A 86 18.58 15.36 -39.72
N ARG A 87 18.54 16.70 -39.75
CA ARG A 87 18.38 17.51 -38.54
C ARG A 87 17.04 17.24 -37.83
N LEU A 88 15.94 17.15 -38.57
CA LEU A 88 14.62 16.85 -37.99
C LEU A 88 14.59 15.45 -37.37
N TYR A 89 15.12 14.47 -38.08
CA TYR A 89 15.15 13.09 -37.60
C TYR A 89 16.09 12.93 -36.40
N ARG A 90 17.24 13.60 -36.37
CA ARG A 90 18.12 13.65 -35.20
C ARG A 90 17.39 14.16 -33.97
N ARG A 91 16.65 15.27 -34.09
CA ARG A 91 15.86 15.83 -32.99
C ARG A 91 14.77 14.85 -32.50
N LEU A 92 14.12 14.14 -33.42
CA LEU A 92 13.15 13.11 -33.07
C LEU A 92 13.80 11.95 -32.32
N TYR A 93 14.97 11.51 -32.76
CA TYR A 93 15.74 10.45 -32.12
C TYR A 93 16.19 10.86 -30.70
N GLU A 94 16.73 12.06 -30.54
CA GLU A 94 17.09 12.64 -29.23
C GLU A 94 15.89 12.65 -28.28
N SER A 95 14.73 13.10 -28.74
CA SER A 95 13.49 13.08 -27.96
C SER A 95 13.05 11.66 -27.61
N TYR A 96 13.19 10.70 -28.53
CA TYR A 96 12.84 9.31 -28.29
C TYR A 96 13.74 8.67 -27.23
N VAL A 97 15.06 8.83 -27.33
CA VAL A 97 16.02 8.29 -26.36
C VAL A 97 15.76 8.87 -24.97
N ALA A 98 15.55 10.19 -24.90
CA ALA A 98 15.26 10.88 -23.65
C ALA A 98 13.94 10.43 -23.02
N ARG A 99 12.88 10.23 -23.82
CA ARG A 99 11.61 9.66 -23.33
C ARG A 99 11.78 8.21 -22.88
N LYS A 100 12.60 7.42 -23.59
CA LYS A 100 12.85 6.01 -23.26
C LYS A 100 13.58 5.88 -21.93
N SER A 101 14.63 6.67 -21.70
CA SER A 101 15.37 6.65 -20.43
C SER A 101 14.48 7.08 -19.25
N GLU A 102 13.66 8.11 -19.44
CA GLU A 102 12.71 8.56 -18.43
C GLU A 102 11.65 7.48 -18.13
N SER A 103 11.12 6.82 -19.15
CA SER A 103 10.19 5.69 -18.99
C SER A 103 10.81 4.56 -18.18
N GLN A 104 12.07 4.21 -18.45
CA GLN A 104 12.79 3.16 -17.68
C GLN A 104 13.02 3.56 -16.23
N ARG A 105 13.35 4.83 -15.98
CA ARG A 105 13.52 5.38 -14.63
C ARG A 105 12.22 5.30 -13.84
N LEU A 106 11.11 5.70 -14.45
CA LEU A 106 9.77 5.63 -13.85
C LEU A 106 9.32 4.19 -13.59
N GLU A 107 9.58 3.28 -14.53
CA GLU A 107 9.26 1.85 -14.36
C GLU A 107 10.02 1.25 -13.17
N LYS A 108 11.32 1.56 -13.04
CA LYS A 108 12.12 1.15 -11.89
C LYS A 108 11.56 1.68 -10.58
N ALA A 109 11.31 2.99 -10.50
CA ALA A 109 10.77 3.63 -9.29
C ALA A 109 9.38 3.07 -8.91
N ASN A 110 8.54 2.76 -9.91
CA ASN A 110 7.24 2.14 -9.67
C ASN A 110 7.40 0.72 -9.11
N GLY A 111 8.36 -0.07 -9.62
CA GLY A 111 8.70 -1.39 -9.08
C GLY A 111 9.15 -1.33 -7.63
N GLU A 112 10.01 -0.38 -7.29
CA GLU A 112 10.45 -0.13 -5.90
C GLU A 112 9.26 0.23 -5.00
N LEU A 113 8.39 1.13 -5.47
CA LEU A 113 7.20 1.54 -4.72
C LEU A 113 6.22 0.39 -4.49
N ARG A 114 5.97 -0.46 -5.50
CA ARG A 114 5.13 -1.66 -5.36
C ARG A 114 5.69 -2.62 -4.32
N THR A 115 7.00 -2.79 -4.31
CA THR A 115 7.69 -3.67 -3.35
C THR A 115 7.54 -3.13 -1.92
N ALA A 116 7.79 -1.84 -1.73
CA ALA A 116 7.62 -1.20 -0.42
C ALA A 116 6.16 -1.23 0.06
N ASN A 117 5.21 -1.00 -0.86
CA ASN A 117 3.78 -1.07 -0.53
C ASN A 117 3.36 -2.47 -0.07
N LEU A 118 3.84 -3.51 -0.76
CA LEU A 118 3.59 -4.90 -0.36
C LEU A 118 4.12 -5.19 1.05
N GLN A 119 5.34 -4.73 1.37
CA GLN A 119 5.93 -4.89 2.70
C GLN A 119 5.09 -4.19 3.78
N LEU A 120 4.68 -2.94 3.54
CA LEU A 120 3.83 -2.20 4.46
C LEU A 120 2.47 -2.88 4.67
N CYS A 121 1.88 -3.45 3.63
CA CYS A 121 0.65 -4.23 3.76
C CYS A 121 0.86 -5.46 4.66
N GLN A 122 1.95 -6.20 4.47
CA GLN A 122 2.27 -7.37 5.31
C GLN A 122 2.49 -6.98 6.78
N GLU A 123 3.25 -5.91 7.04
CA GLU A 123 3.46 -5.39 8.39
C GLU A 123 2.15 -4.91 9.02
N SER A 124 1.29 -4.24 8.25
CA SER A 124 -0.02 -3.79 8.72
C SER A 124 -0.91 -4.96 9.11
N GLU A 125 -0.97 -6.03 8.32
CA GLU A 125 -1.77 -7.20 8.66
C GLU A 125 -1.23 -7.91 9.90
N LEU A 126 0.08 -8.07 10.00
CA LEU A 126 0.71 -8.64 11.19
C LEU A 126 0.42 -7.80 12.45
N LEU A 127 0.45 -6.47 12.33
CA LEU A 127 0.14 -5.58 13.44
C LEU A 127 -1.32 -5.67 13.86
N LYS A 128 -2.25 -5.77 12.91
CA LYS A 128 -3.68 -5.97 13.20
C LYS A 128 -3.92 -7.26 13.99
N VAL A 129 -3.28 -8.36 13.60
CA VAL A 129 -3.39 -9.64 14.32
C VAL A 129 -2.92 -9.48 15.77
N ARG A 130 -1.72 -8.91 15.98
CA ARG A 130 -1.20 -8.69 17.35
C ARG A 130 -2.09 -7.79 18.19
N TYR A 131 -2.70 -6.77 17.58
CA TYR A 131 -3.62 -5.89 18.29
C TYR A 131 -4.88 -6.64 18.74
N ALA A 132 -5.45 -7.49 17.89
CA ALA A 132 -6.61 -8.31 18.25
C ALA A 132 -6.30 -9.29 19.39
N GLU A 133 -5.12 -9.91 19.37
CA GLU A 133 -4.66 -10.79 20.47
C GLU A 133 -4.56 -10.02 21.81
N GLN A 134 -3.99 -8.82 21.78
CA GLN A 134 -3.91 -7.96 22.97
C GLN A 134 -5.29 -7.54 23.48
N GLU A 135 -6.22 -7.26 22.58
CA GLU A 135 -7.59 -6.89 22.94
C GLU A 135 -8.32 -8.07 23.62
N GLU A 136 -8.11 -9.30 23.13
CA GLU A 136 -8.62 -10.51 23.77
C GLU A 136 -8.02 -10.73 25.17
N GLU A 137 -6.70 -10.56 25.30
CA GLU A 137 -6.00 -10.71 26.58
C GLU A 137 -6.48 -9.67 27.62
N LEU A 138 -6.65 -8.41 27.20
CA LEU A 138 -7.20 -7.36 28.04
C LEU A 138 -8.64 -7.65 28.48
N ALA A 139 -9.48 -8.16 27.57
CA ALA A 139 -10.84 -8.57 27.90
C ALA A 139 -10.86 -9.70 28.94
N TYR A 140 -9.96 -10.67 28.81
CA TYR A 140 -9.77 -11.74 29.79
C TYR A 140 -9.39 -11.17 31.17
N PHE A 141 -8.40 -10.29 31.24
CA PHE A 141 -7.99 -9.67 32.50
C PHE A 141 -9.10 -8.83 33.13
N GLY A 142 -9.85 -8.07 32.32
CA GLY A 142 -11.03 -7.33 32.78
C GLY A 142 -12.04 -8.26 33.46
N GLN A 143 -12.39 -9.38 32.81
CA GLN A 143 -13.30 -10.35 33.39
C GLN A 143 -12.76 -10.99 34.67
N ALA A 144 -11.46 -11.31 34.72
CA ALA A 144 -10.83 -11.87 35.92
C ALA A 144 -10.86 -10.88 37.09
N PHE A 145 -10.62 -9.59 36.80
CA PHE A 145 -10.69 -8.52 37.79
C PHE A 145 -12.11 -8.30 38.32
N ASP A 146 -13.11 -8.33 37.43
CA ASP A 146 -14.52 -8.23 37.82
C ASP A 146 -14.94 -9.39 38.72
N LYS A 147 -14.54 -10.62 38.37
CA LYS A 147 -14.78 -11.82 39.19
C LYS A 147 -14.13 -11.71 40.56
N LEU A 148 -12.88 -11.25 40.62
CA LEU A 148 -12.15 -11.06 41.87
C LEU A 148 -12.83 -10.01 42.75
N SER A 149 -13.19 -8.86 42.17
CA SER A 149 -13.83 -7.75 42.87
C SER A 149 -15.20 -8.16 43.41
N SER A 150 -15.98 -8.87 42.61
CA SER A 150 -17.27 -9.43 43.02
C SER A 150 -17.11 -10.45 44.16
N GLY A 151 -16.14 -11.36 44.06
CA GLY A 151 -15.85 -12.34 45.11
C GLY A 151 -15.45 -11.70 46.45
N ILE A 152 -14.61 -10.66 46.42
CA ILE A 152 -14.26 -9.88 47.61
C ILE A 152 -15.49 -9.16 48.16
N GLY A 153 -16.31 -8.54 47.30
CA GLY A 153 -17.53 -7.86 47.70
C GLY A 153 -18.50 -8.79 48.45
N SER A 154 -18.75 -9.99 47.91
CA SER A 154 -19.59 -10.99 48.55
C SER A 154 -19.06 -11.41 49.92
N LEU A 155 -17.75 -11.68 50.04
CA LEU A 155 -17.12 -12.07 51.30
C LEU A 155 -17.29 -11.00 52.39
N LEU A 156 -17.17 -9.72 52.01
CA LEU A 156 -17.36 -8.62 52.95
C LEU A 156 -18.81 -8.54 53.44
N VAL A 157 -19.79 -8.64 52.54
CA VAL A 157 -21.22 -8.63 52.89
C VAL A 157 -21.58 -9.82 53.80
N ASP A 158 -21.05 -11.01 53.51
CA ASP A 158 -21.28 -12.21 54.32
C ASP A 158 -20.69 -12.06 55.74
N SER A 159 -19.61 -11.30 55.90
CA SER A 159 -18.96 -11.06 57.19
C SER A 159 -19.72 -10.06 58.08
N GLU A 160 -20.46 -9.12 57.50
CA GLU A 160 -21.27 -8.13 58.23
C GLU A 160 -22.59 -8.72 58.76
N GLY A 161 -23.11 -9.78 58.14
CA GLY A 161 -24.33 -10.48 58.57
C GLY A 161 -24.17 -11.37 59.81
N CYS A 162 -22.95 -11.67 60.25
CA CYS A 162 -22.66 -12.56 61.38
C CYS A 162 -22.59 -11.87 62.76
N SER A 163 -22.82 -10.56 62.85
CA SER A 163 -22.58 -9.80 64.10
C SER A 163 -23.81 -9.59 65.00
N SER A 164 -24.89 -10.37 64.87
CA SER A 164 -26.07 -10.16 65.74
C SER A 164 -26.80 -11.45 66.14
N GLU A 165 -26.20 -12.22 67.05
CA GLU A 165 -26.97 -12.95 68.06
C GLU A 165 -26.88 -12.20 69.39
N PRO A 166 -27.96 -11.61 69.91
CA PRO A 166 -27.98 -11.14 71.29
C PRO A 166 -28.10 -12.37 72.20
N MET A 167 -26.96 -12.79 72.76
CA MET A 167 -26.93 -13.71 73.90
C MET A 167 -27.63 -13.06 75.10
N TYR A 168 -28.91 -13.39 75.31
CA TYR A 168 -29.54 -13.14 76.60
C TYR A 168 -28.97 -14.12 77.63
N GLU A 169 -28.17 -13.53 78.47
CA GLU A 169 -27.65 -13.96 79.76
C GLU A 169 -28.71 -14.69 80.62
N ALA A 170 -28.48 -15.97 80.89
CA ALA A 170 -29.16 -16.72 81.96
C ALA A 170 -28.19 -16.90 83.14
N ALA A 171 -27.97 -15.81 83.88
CA ALA A 171 -27.40 -15.89 85.23
C ALA A 171 -28.53 -16.05 86.26
N SER A 172 -28.19 -16.63 87.43
CA SER A 172 -28.97 -16.73 88.68
C SER A 172 -29.93 -17.96 88.78
N ARG A 173 -29.91 -18.84 89.81
CA ARG A 173 -29.33 -18.79 91.17
C ARG A 173 -29.08 -20.19 91.78
N VAL A 174 -28.07 -20.21 92.66
CA VAL A 174 -27.86 -21.11 93.80
C VAL A 174 -29.06 -21.12 94.78
N ASN A 175 -29.46 -22.29 95.29
CA ASN A 175 -29.92 -22.55 96.68
C ASN A 175 -30.17 -24.08 96.86
N GLU A 176 -29.37 -24.84 97.61
CA GLU A 176 -29.42 -25.16 99.06
C GLU A 176 -30.43 -26.24 99.52
N GLY A 177 -29.94 -27.16 100.38
CA GLY A 177 -30.67 -28.10 101.26
C GLY A 177 -30.79 -29.52 100.68
N GLY A 178 -30.08 -30.57 101.14
CA GLY A 178 -29.95 -31.11 102.51
C GLY A 178 -31.15 -32.06 102.80
N PRO A 179 -31.05 -33.19 103.54
CA PRO A 179 -29.96 -33.76 104.34
C PRO A 179 -29.45 -35.15 103.88
#